data_AF-A0A7Y5QY89-F1
#
_entry.id   AF-A0A7Y5QY89-F1
#
_cell.length_a   1.000
_cell.length_b   1.000
_cell.length_c   1.000
_cell.angle_alpha   90.00
_cell.angle_beta   90.00
_cell.angle_gamma   90.00
#
_symmetry.space_group_name_H-M   'P 1'
#
loop_
_entity.id
_entity.type
_entity.pdbx_description
1 polymer ?
#
loop_
_entity_poly.entity_id
_entity_poly.type
_entity_poly.pdbx_seq_one_letter_code
_entity_poly.pdbx_strand_id
1 'polypeptide(L)' 'MLSTRFKPWDVPVFLAKYAWLTVRHRPISVQFEVTLRCNAKCGFCDYWKTDA' A
#
# COMPACT_ATOMS: atom_id res chain seq x y z
N MET A 1 3.99 14.50 -3.01
CA MET A 1 5.08 15.37 -2.54
C MET A 1 6.05 14.52 -1.71
N LEU A 2 7.29 14.35 -2.18
CA LEU A 2 8.39 13.86 -1.34
C LEU A 2 8.58 14.90 -0.24
N SER A 3 8.29 14.50 1.00
CA SER A 3 8.37 15.35 2.20
C SER A 3 9.75 15.98 2.32
N THR A 4 9.84 17.19 2.89
CA THR A 4 11.07 18.01 3.07
C THR A 4 12.20 17.34 3.87
N ARG A 5 11.99 16.12 4.36
CA ARG A 5 12.99 15.28 5.05
C ARG A 5 13.77 14.33 4.16
N PHE A 6 13.38 14.17 2.88
CA PHE A 6 14.02 13.22 1.99
C PHE A 6 15.34 13.79 1.46
N LYS A 7 16.47 13.19 1.84
CA LYS A 7 17.78 13.53 1.29
C LYS A 7 18.02 12.69 0.03
N PRO A 8 18.76 13.19 -0.97
CA PRO A 8 19.09 12.42 -2.17
C PRO A 8 19.74 11.06 -1.87
N TRP A 9 20.51 10.99 -0.78
CA TRP A 9 21.19 9.77 -0.30
C TRP A 9 20.24 8.70 0.26
N ASP A 10 18.98 9.02 0.52
CA ASP A 10 18.00 8.02 0.97
C ASP A 10 17.52 7.17 -0.22
N VAL A 11 17.60 7.69 -1.46
CA VAL A 11 17.12 7.01 -2.68
C VAL A 11 17.83 5.66 -2.90
N PRO A 12 19.17 5.55 -2.85
CA PRO A 12 19.85 4.26 -2.94
C PRO A 12 19.39 3.25 -1.88
N VAL A 13 19.13 3.69 -0.64
CA VAL A 13 18.69 2.81 0.44
C VAL A 13 17.29 2.26 0.15
N PHE A 14 16.37 3.10 -0.32
CA PHE A 14 15.03 2.65 -0.73
C PHE A 14 15.08 1.69 -1.92
N LEU A 15 15.91 1.97 -2.91
CA LEU A 15 16.11 1.08 -4.07
C LEU A 15 16.64 -0.29 -3.64
N ALA A 16 17.64 -0.32 -2.75
CA ALA A 16 18.18 -1.56 -2.22
C ALA A 16 17.11 -2.37 -1.46
N LYS A 17 16.32 -1.71 -0.60
CA LYS A 17 15.22 -2.37 0.14
C LYS A 17 14.14 -2.89 -0.80
N TYR A 18 13.74 -2.09 -1.80
CA TYR A 18 12.77 -2.50 -2.81
C TYR A 18 13.25 -3.74 -3.56
N ALA A 19 14.48 -3.71 -4.10
CA ALA A 19 15.07 -4.83 -4.81
C ALA A 19 15.14 -6.10 -3.95
N TRP A 20 15.53 -5.97 -2.67
CA TRP A 20 15.57 -7.09 -1.74
C TRP A 20 14.18 -7.70 -1.50
N LEU A 21 13.15 -6.86 -1.29
CA LEU A 21 11.77 -7.33 -1.11
C LEU A 21 11.26 -8.04 -2.37
N THR A 22 11.54 -7.49 -3.56
CA THR A 22 11.17 -8.10 -4.85
C THR A 22 11.82 -9.47 -5.04
N VAL A 23 13.14 -9.57 -4.84
CA VAL A 23 13.89 -10.84 -5.00
C VAL A 23 13.43 -11.90 -4.00
N ARG A 24 13.02 -11.49 -2.81
CA ARG A 24 12.51 -12.39 -1.77
C ARG A 24 11.00 -12.66 -1.88
N HIS A 25 10.34 -12.19 -2.95
CA HIS A 25 8.89 -12.31 -3.15
C HIS A 25 8.08 -11.85 -1.92
N ARG A 26 8.51 -10.75 -1.30
CA ARG A 26 7.82 -10.13 -0.16
C ARG A 26 6.90 -9.01 -0.63
N PRO A 27 5.78 -8.77 0.07
CA PRO A 27 4.87 -7.69 -0.29
C PRO A 27 5.56 -6.33 -0.07
N ILE A 28 5.55 -5.49 -1.10
CA ILE A 28 6.13 -4.14 -1.07
C ILE A 28 5.19 -3.17 -0.33
N SER A 29 3.89 -3.37 -0.50
CA SER A 29 2.83 -2.60 0.15
C SER A 29 1.74 -3.57 0.60
N VAL A 30 1.24 -3.36 1.81
CA VAL A 30 0.09 -4.08 2.36
C VAL A 30 -0.92 -3.04 2.80
N GLN A 31 -2.17 -3.23 2.38
CA GLN A 31 -3.29 -2.45 2.89
C GLN A 31 -3.92 -3.24 4.04
N PHE A 32 -4.03 -2.61 5.21
CA PHE A 32 -4.63 -3.24 6.37
C PHE A 32 -6.04 -2.69 6.55
N GLU A 33 -7.02 -3.49 6.17
CA GLU A 33 -8.43 -3.18 6.37
C GLU A 33 -8.86 -3.69 7.75
N VAL A 34 -9.17 -2.75 8.65
CA VAL A 34 -9.64 -3.06 10.01
C VAL A 34 -11.14 -3.33 10.07
N THR A 35 -11.90 -2.81 9.09
CA THR A 35 -13.34 -3.00 9.03
C THR A 35 -13.84 -2.93 7.60
N LEU A 36 -14.90 -3.70 7.36
CA LEU A 36 -15.56 -3.86 6.07
C LEU A 36 -16.85 -3.04 6.00
N ARG A 37 -17.21 -2.40 7.10
CA ARG A 37 -18.40 -1.56 7.21
C ARG A 37 -18.10 -0.17 6.68
N CYS A 38 -18.95 0.31 5.79
CA CYS A 38 -18.92 1.68 5.31
C CYS A 38 -20.38 2.18 5.15
N ASN A 39 -20.60 3.49 5.17
CA ASN A 39 -21.93 4.11 5.03
C ASN A 39 -22.23 4.61 3.60
N ALA A 40 -21.24 4.57 2.70
CA ALA A 40 -21.41 4.93 1.30
C ALA A 40 -22.13 3.81 0.52
N LYS A 41 -22.70 4.10 -0.64
CA LYS A 41 -23.34 3.12 -1.53
C LYS A 41 -22.81 3.25 -2.95
N CYS A 42 -21.51 3.02 -3.10
CA CYS A 42 -20.83 3.24 -4.37
C CYS A 42 -21.11 2.10 -5.36
N GLY A 43 -21.58 2.41 -6.57
CA GLY A 43 -21.86 1.41 -7.62
C GLY A 43 -20.63 0.72 -8.21
N PHE A 44 -19.43 1.27 -7.99
CA PHE A 44 -18.15 0.72 -8.45
C PHE A 44 -17.42 -0.11 -7.39
N CYS A 45 -17.91 -0.11 -6.14
CA CYS A 45 -17.17 -0.76 -5.07
C CYS A 45 -17.56 -2.24 -5.02
N ASP A 46 -16.60 -3.09 -5.35
CA ASP A 46 -16.77 -4.55 -5.33
C ASP A 46 -16.87 -5.11 -3.90
N TYR A 47 -16.47 -4.31 -2.91
CA TYR A 47 -16.45 -4.70 -1.50
C TYR A 47 -17.84 -4.97 -0.93
N TRP A 48 -18.87 -4.25 -1.39
CA TRP A 48 -20.23 -4.38 -0.87
C TRP A 48 -20.96 -5.65 -1.33
N LYS A 49 -20.39 -6.40 -2.26
CA LYS A 49 -21.02 -7.58 -2.86
C LYS A 49 -20.89 -8.84 -2.01
N THR A 50 -20.33 -8.75 -0.80
CA THR A 50 -20.36 -9.85 0.15
C THR A 50 -21.76 -9.92 0.77
N ASP A 51 -22.52 -10.97 0.44
CA ASP A 51 -23.79 -11.29 1.09
C ASP A 51 -23.55 -11.42 2.61
N ALA A 52 -24.12 -10.50 3.38
CA ALA A 52 -24.01 -10.48 4.83
C ALA A 52 -24.79 -11.62 5.50
#